data_AF-A0AAE3AHZ2-F1
#
_entry.id   AF-A0AAE3AHZ2-F1
#
_cell.length_a   1.000
_cell.length_b   1.000
_cell.length_c   1.000
_cell.angle_alpha   90.00
_cell.angle_beta   90.00
_cell.angle_gamma   90.00
#
_symmetry.space_group_name_H-M   'P 1'
#
loop_
_entity.id
_entity.type
_entity.pdbx_description
1 polymer ?
#
loop_
_entity_poly.entity_id
_entity_poly.type
_entity_poly.pdbx_seq_one_letter_code
_entity_poly.pdbx_strand_id
1 'polypeptide(L)'
;MTRTKRMTAAVLTLVLLLNFAGCGAKNTLFDRVSGAGKFAAESLTIYEEKESFAAEPKTVRDAKQAEVIFGALKDVTLGEVVKTDDKYTRYIFTFADASGSKMSFTLREDGCVVLGGKTYDALGTDTVFEAAGIDPDEETAESKTEASSEASNAQTEPEVTPEPEVTVTPEPTAEPTPEATYTLVDYDGGVFTMQLPQGWQIITGGEYAGYSIRAWDPNDPDVQIFYYGELGPYFKSAEAKAQYQSMSTSNDPLTYLPVLEDPTLAGCLNAMDDYQDAYDGIMPQSFAFAKIQNMTVLSETPITTPLASYAVSEASILASLTSETGAACTGMFEGSILDAGGYEINGVDVTPSRGAANIFGIIAPEGKFETVAPILIQSLTSFTFTDEYIQEAIRQGNMQAENAAEVSRRNNEMMERVVNDFCEYIRQ
;
A
#
# COMPACT_ATOMS: atom_id res chain seq x y z
N MET A 1 17.70 -6.19 -46.25
CA MET A 1 17.71 -4.97 -45.42
C MET A 1 16.85 -5.26 -44.21
N THR A 2 17.47 -5.86 -43.20
CA THR A 2 16.80 -6.44 -42.04
C THR A 2 17.08 -5.50 -40.88
N ARG A 3 16.06 -4.77 -40.43
CA ARG A 3 16.19 -3.77 -39.37
C ARG A 3 16.15 -4.51 -38.03
N THR A 4 17.32 -4.88 -37.53
CA THR A 4 17.55 -5.42 -36.19
C THR A 4 16.99 -4.43 -35.17
N LYS A 5 15.80 -4.72 -34.62
CA LYS A 5 15.32 -4.04 -33.41
C LYS A 5 16.19 -4.54 -32.26
N ARG A 6 16.91 -3.62 -31.64
CA ARG A 6 17.67 -3.83 -30.41
C ARG A 6 16.70 -4.36 -29.36
N MET A 7 17.01 -5.53 -28.80
CA MET A 7 16.39 -6.02 -27.56
C MET A 7 16.75 -5.05 -26.45
N THR A 8 15.79 -4.21 -26.06
CA THR A 8 15.85 -3.50 -24.79
C THR A 8 15.18 -4.42 -23.77
N ALA A 9 15.96 -5.31 -23.17
CA ALA A 9 15.56 -6.02 -21.97
C ALA A 9 15.59 -5.02 -20.81
N ALA A 10 14.46 -4.39 -20.54
CA ALA A 10 14.23 -3.60 -19.34
C ALA A 10 12.74 -3.66 -19.05
N VAL A 11 12.41 -3.87 -17.78
CA VAL A 11 11.06 -3.98 -17.20
C VAL A 11 10.43 -5.38 -17.31
N LEU A 12 11.02 -6.31 -16.56
CA LEU A 12 10.26 -7.37 -15.91
C LEU A 12 10.71 -7.40 -14.44
N THR A 13 10.25 -6.43 -13.66
CA THR A 13 10.43 -6.43 -12.20
C THR A 13 9.41 -7.39 -11.59
N LEU A 14 9.47 -8.66 -11.98
CA LEU A 14 8.80 -9.75 -11.28
C LEU A 14 9.89 -10.53 -10.55
N VAL A 15 10.41 -9.94 -9.48
CA VAL A 15 11.29 -10.65 -8.55
C VAL A 15 10.40 -11.51 -7.67
N LEU A 16 10.14 -12.71 -8.18
CA LEU A 16 9.91 -13.88 -7.36
C LEU A 16 11.10 -13.98 -6.38
N LEU A 17 10.81 -13.86 -5.09
CA LEU A 17 11.74 -14.02 -3.98
C LEU A 17 12.47 -15.36 -4.06
N LEU A 18 13.60 -15.40 -4.78
CA LEU A 18 14.57 -16.49 -4.68
C LEU A 18 15.51 -16.18 -3.53
N ASN A 19 15.21 -16.83 -2.41
CA ASN A 19 16.07 -17.00 -1.26
C ASN A 19 17.53 -17.27 -1.68
N PHE A 20 18.45 -16.41 -1.22
CA PHE A 20 19.83 -16.80 -1.01
C PHE A 20 20.21 -16.55 0.44
N ALA A 21 20.26 -17.65 1.19
CA ALA A 21 21.02 -17.74 2.42
C ALA A 21 22.52 -17.57 2.11
N GLY A 22 23.19 -16.76 2.94
CA GLY A 22 24.63 -16.91 3.21
C GLY A 22 25.55 -15.83 2.64
N CYS A 23 25.87 -14.82 3.44
CA CYS A 23 27.25 -14.54 3.89
C CYS A 23 27.33 -13.25 4.74
N GLY A 24 27.50 -13.43 6.06
CA GLY A 24 28.51 -12.73 6.88
C GLY A 24 28.67 -11.20 6.84
N ALA A 25 27.67 -10.42 6.45
CA ALA A 25 27.65 -8.97 6.67
C ALA A 25 26.95 -8.66 8.01
N LYS A 26 27.42 -7.65 8.74
CA LYS A 26 26.72 -7.15 9.93
C LYS A 26 25.30 -6.76 9.50
N ASN A 27 24.29 -7.38 10.10
CA ASN A 27 22.88 -7.20 9.72
C ASN A 27 22.20 -6.20 10.67
N THR A 28 22.85 -5.06 10.92
CA THR A 28 22.27 -4.03 11.79
C THR A 28 21.14 -3.31 11.05
N LEU A 29 20.16 -2.79 11.79
CA LEU A 29 19.05 -2.02 11.24
C LEU A 29 19.56 -0.82 10.42
N PHE A 30 20.59 -0.13 10.89
CA PHE A 30 21.15 1.05 10.23
C PHE A 30 21.93 0.73 8.94
N ASP A 31 22.45 -0.50 8.80
CA ASP A 31 23.04 -0.94 7.54
C ASP A 31 21.97 -1.15 6.45
N ARG A 32 20.71 -1.35 6.86
CA ARG A 32 19.56 -1.56 5.96
C ARG A 32 18.76 -0.29 5.69
N VAL A 33 19.01 0.80 6.42
CA VAL A 33 18.32 2.09 6.26
C VAL A 33 19.29 3.14 5.73
N SER A 34 19.03 3.63 4.51
CA SER A 34 19.89 4.63 3.86
C SER A 34 20.00 5.90 4.69
N GLY A 35 21.22 6.43 4.86
CA GLY A 35 21.45 7.69 5.56
C GLY A 35 21.40 7.61 7.09
N ALA A 36 20.91 6.50 7.67
CA ALA A 36 20.76 6.34 9.11
C ALA A 36 22.05 6.61 9.89
N GLY A 37 23.19 6.11 9.41
CA GLY A 37 24.50 6.32 10.05
C GLY A 37 25.03 7.75 10.00
N LYS A 38 24.39 8.68 9.27
CA LYS A 38 24.78 10.10 9.15
C LYS A 38 23.73 11.05 9.70
N PHE A 39 22.57 10.54 10.09
CA PHE A 39 21.46 11.35 10.56
C PHE A 39 21.67 11.77 12.01
N ALA A 40 21.30 13.01 12.33
CA ALA A 40 21.40 13.57 13.66
C ALA A 40 19.99 13.89 14.17
N ALA A 41 19.45 13.02 15.03
CA ALA A 41 18.12 13.21 15.59
C ALA A 41 18.07 14.39 16.57
N GLU A 42 17.16 15.33 16.34
CA GLU A 42 16.90 16.47 17.24
C GLU A 42 15.53 16.40 17.91
N SER A 43 14.57 15.72 17.29
CA SER A 43 13.26 15.45 17.88
C SER A 43 12.75 14.09 17.44
N LEU A 44 11.77 13.57 18.19
CA LEU A 44 11.16 12.27 17.94
C LEU A 44 9.64 12.38 18.13
N THR A 45 8.89 11.82 17.20
CA THR A 45 7.46 11.54 17.35
C THR A 45 7.27 10.03 17.33
N ILE A 46 6.57 9.49 18.33
CA ILE A 46 6.23 8.07 18.38
C ILE A 46 4.74 7.92 18.11
N TYR A 47 4.40 7.12 17.12
CA TYR A 47 3.03 6.72 16.81
C TYR A 47 2.82 5.29 17.30
N GLU A 48 1.69 5.05 17.95
CA GLU A 48 1.25 3.72 18.36
C GLU A 48 0.03 3.36 17.51
N GLU A 49 0.11 2.26 16.78
CA GLU A 49 -0.95 1.75 15.92
C GLU A 49 -1.41 0.38 16.39
N LYS A 50 -2.68 0.27 16.80
CA LYS A 50 -3.29 -0.98 17.26
C LYS A 50 -4.53 -1.27 16.43
N GLU A 51 -4.61 -2.45 15.82
CA GLU A 51 -5.81 -2.96 15.11
C GLU A 51 -6.51 -1.93 14.19
N SER A 52 -5.75 -1.08 13.48
CA SER A 52 -6.24 -0.01 12.58
C SER A 52 -6.66 1.32 13.25
N PHE A 53 -6.28 1.54 14.52
CA PHE A 53 -6.40 2.81 15.22
C PHE A 53 -5.01 3.38 15.51
N ALA A 54 -4.72 4.58 15.00
CA ALA A 54 -3.53 5.33 15.40
C ALA A 54 -3.87 6.15 16.64
N ALA A 55 -3.20 5.87 17.76
CA ALA A 55 -3.34 6.68 18.98
C ALA A 55 -2.79 8.10 18.75
N GLU A 56 -3.15 9.05 19.62
CA GLU A 56 -2.56 10.40 19.59
C GLU A 56 -1.02 10.31 19.70
N PRO A 57 -0.27 10.93 18.78
CA PRO A 57 1.17 10.75 18.72
C PRO A 57 1.86 11.34 19.96
N LYS A 58 2.70 10.52 20.60
CA LYS A 58 3.53 10.96 21.71
C LYS A 58 4.75 11.69 21.14
N THR A 59 4.73 13.01 21.20
CA THR A 59 5.85 13.84 20.73
C THR A 59 6.89 14.04 21.83
N VAL A 60 8.13 13.63 21.58
CA VAL A 60 9.31 13.90 22.40
C VAL A 60 10.12 15.02 21.75
N ARG A 61 10.10 16.21 22.34
CA ARG A 61 10.87 17.39 21.87
C ARG A 61 12.23 17.55 22.53
N ASP A 62 12.63 16.57 23.36
CA ASP A 62 13.93 16.58 24.03
C ASP A 62 14.98 15.93 23.14
N ALA A 63 15.91 16.74 22.60
CA ALA A 63 16.94 16.28 21.68
C ALA A 63 17.85 15.20 22.28
N LYS A 64 18.12 15.28 23.60
CA LYS A 64 18.95 14.30 24.28
C LYS A 64 18.23 12.95 24.37
N GLN A 65 16.94 12.94 24.68
CA GLN A 65 16.13 11.73 24.70
C GLN A 65 15.98 11.14 23.29
N ALA A 66 15.74 11.98 22.27
CA ALA A 66 15.69 11.54 20.88
C ALA A 66 17.03 10.91 20.44
N GLU A 67 18.17 11.51 20.79
CA GLU A 67 19.52 10.96 20.52
C GLU A 67 19.75 9.60 21.21
N VAL A 68 19.31 9.45 22.45
CA VAL A 68 19.43 8.18 23.20
C VAL A 68 18.61 7.07 22.53
N ILE A 69 17.36 7.34 22.16
CA ILE A 69 16.49 6.35 21.50
C ILE A 69 17.02 6.02 20.09
N PHE A 70 17.45 7.03 19.34
CA PHE A 70 18.08 6.84 18.03
C PHE A 70 19.37 6.01 18.13
N GLY A 71 20.16 6.24 19.19
CA GLY A 71 21.34 5.46 19.50
C GLY A 71 21.03 3.99 19.77
N ALA A 72 19.95 3.69 20.49
CA ALA A 72 19.53 2.30 20.75
C ALA A 72 19.15 1.57 19.45
N LEU A 73 18.48 2.26 18.51
CA LEU A 73 18.12 1.68 17.21
C LEU A 73 19.34 1.28 16.35
N LYS A 74 20.50 1.90 16.57
CA LYS A 74 21.74 1.55 15.88
C LYS A 74 22.23 0.16 16.25
N ASP A 75 21.97 -0.26 17.49
CA ASP A 75 22.43 -1.55 18.02
C ASP A 75 21.44 -2.68 17.73
N VAL A 76 20.27 -2.37 17.14
CA VAL A 76 19.29 -3.37 16.70
C VAL A 76 19.86 -4.20 15.53
N THR A 77 19.80 -5.52 15.66
CA THR A 77 20.20 -6.46 14.60
C THR A 77 18.99 -7.22 14.06
N LEU A 78 18.88 -7.28 12.74
CA LEU A 78 17.81 -8.00 12.07
C LEU A 78 18.16 -9.49 11.91
N GLY A 79 17.17 -10.34 12.12
CA GLY A 79 17.19 -11.78 11.95
C GLY A 79 16.47 -12.22 10.68
N GLU A 80 15.78 -13.36 10.75
CA GLU A 80 15.02 -13.90 9.63
C GLU A 80 13.72 -13.13 9.39
N VAL A 81 13.23 -13.15 8.14
CA VAL A 81 11.91 -12.61 7.82
C VAL A 81 10.85 -13.54 8.41
N VAL A 82 9.96 -12.98 9.22
CA VAL A 82 8.84 -13.69 9.84
C VAL A 82 7.53 -13.25 9.21
N LYS A 83 6.44 -14.00 9.48
CA LYS A 83 5.12 -13.65 8.99
C LYS A 83 4.67 -12.32 9.62
N THR A 84 4.22 -11.39 8.78
CA THR A 84 3.54 -10.18 9.23
C THR A 84 2.17 -10.57 9.81
N ASP A 85 1.85 -10.06 10.98
CA ASP A 85 0.62 -10.35 11.70
C ASP A 85 0.11 -9.03 12.29
N ASP A 86 -1.03 -8.56 11.80
CA ASP A 86 -1.54 -7.22 12.06
C ASP A 86 -2.21 -7.10 13.44
N LYS A 87 -2.28 -8.21 14.20
CA LYS A 87 -2.77 -8.21 15.59
C LYS A 87 -1.83 -7.48 16.56
N TYR A 88 -0.55 -7.36 16.19
CA TYR A 88 0.47 -6.78 17.05
C TYR A 88 0.51 -5.27 16.91
N THR A 89 0.56 -4.56 18.03
CA THR A 89 0.73 -3.10 18.05
C THR A 89 2.04 -2.71 17.37
N ARG A 90 1.99 -1.68 16.50
CA ARG A 90 3.16 -1.09 15.85
C ARG A 90 3.52 0.24 16.50
N TYR A 91 4.81 0.43 16.76
CA TYR A 91 5.41 1.67 17.25
C TYR A 91 6.28 2.27 16.16
N ILE A 92 5.88 3.42 15.63
CA ILE A 92 6.60 4.12 14.56
C ILE A 92 7.37 5.28 15.19
N PHE A 93 8.70 5.14 15.20
CA PHE A 93 9.63 6.13 15.72
C PHE A 93 10.08 7.05 14.59
N THR A 94 9.48 8.24 14.48
CA THR A 94 9.80 9.24 13.45
C THR A 94 10.69 10.33 14.03
N PHE A 95 11.96 10.31 13.65
CA PHE A 95 12.95 11.31 14.04
C PHE A 95 12.99 12.46 13.04
N ALA A 96 13.27 13.67 13.50
CA ALA A 96 13.60 14.80 12.64
C ALA A 96 14.94 15.42 13.02
N ASP A 97 15.71 15.84 12.01
CA ASP A 97 16.94 16.61 12.20
C ASP A 97 16.70 18.13 12.22
N ALA A 98 17.76 18.91 12.38
CA ALA A 98 17.72 20.38 12.41
C ALA A 98 17.12 21.04 11.16
N SER A 99 17.19 20.34 10.01
CA SER A 99 16.67 20.82 8.74
C SER A 99 15.18 20.47 8.54
N GLY A 100 14.64 19.61 9.40
CA GLY A 100 13.29 19.06 9.28
C GLY A 100 13.21 17.79 8.44
N SER A 101 14.33 17.27 7.94
CA SER A 101 14.39 15.95 7.30
C SER A 101 14.02 14.88 8.31
N LYS A 102 13.23 13.90 7.88
CA LYS A 102 12.67 12.87 8.75
C LYS A 102 13.20 11.48 8.44
N MET A 103 13.18 10.61 9.45
CA MET A 103 13.45 9.19 9.29
C MET A 103 12.65 8.38 10.30
N SER A 104 12.01 7.32 9.81
CA SER A 104 11.12 6.49 10.61
C SER A 104 11.61 5.06 10.74
N PHE A 105 11.39 4.46 11.91
CA PHE A 105 11.62 3.04 12.18
C PHE A 105 10.38 2.45 12.84
N THR A 106 9.93 1.29 12.36
CA THR A 106 8.72 0.65 12.86
C THR A 106 9.08 -0.61 13.62
N LEU A 107 8.74 -0.65 14.90
CA LEU A 107 8.90 -1.82 15.78
C LEU A 107 7.52 -2.37 16.13
N ARG A 108 7.43 -3.66 16.41
CA ARG A 108 6.21 -4.31 16.90
C ARG A 108 6.35 -4.66 18.37
N GLU A 109 5.21 -4.77 19.06
CA GLU A 109 5.16 -5.17 20.48
C GLU A 109 5.85 -6.52 20.74
N ASP A 110 5.84 -7.45 19.78
CA ASP A 110 6.52 -8.74 19.88
C ASP A 110 8.04 -8.68 19.59
N GLY A 111 8.62 -7.48 19.58
CA GLY A 111 10.06 -7.25 19.43
C GLY A 111 10.55 -7.30 17.98
N CYS A 112 9.66 -7.53 17.00
CA CYS A 112 10.02 -7.53 15.59
C CYS A 112 10.23 -6.12 15.02
N VAL A 113 10.98 -6.02 13.92
CA VAL A 113 11.15 -4.77 13.16
C VAL A 113 10.44 -4.88 11.81
N VAL A 114 9.66 -3.87 11.46
CA VAL A 114 9.06 -3.74 10.13
C VAL A 114 9.92 -2.80 9.30
N LEU A 115 10.49 -3.31 8.22
CA LEU A 115 11.35 -2.55 7.32
C LEU A 115 11.10 -2.93 5.87
N GLY A 116 10.76 -1.94 5.04
CA GLY A 116 10.46 -2.15 3.62
C GLY A 116 9.44 -3.27 3.47
N GLY A 117 8.26 -3.11 4.08
CA GLY A 117 7.13 -4.04 4.06
C GLY A 117 7.34 -5.42 4.69
N LYS A 118 8.55 -5.82 5.08
CA LYS A 118 8.82 -7.12 5.72
C LYS A 118 8.94 -6.98 7.23
N THR A 119 8.46 -8.00 7.93
CA THR A 119 8.71 -8.17 9.37
C THR A 119 9.96 -9.03 9.55
N TYR A 120 10.92 -8.53 10.32
CA TYR A 120 12.12 -9.26 10.71
C TYR A 120 12.05 -9.56 12.20
N ASP A 121 12.40 -10.79 12.58
CA ASP A 121 12.84 -11.06 13.95
C ASP A 121 14.03 -10.13 14.25
N ALA A 122 14.14 -9.61 15.47
CA ALA A 122 15.16 -8.62 15.79
C ALA A 122 15.65 -8.75 17.23
N LEU A 123 16.93 -8.44 17.44
CA LEU A 123 17.55 -8.36 18.76
C LEU A 123 17.88 -6.91 19.09
N GLY A 124 17.66 -6.51 20.35
CA GLY A 124 17.96 -5.17 20.86
C GLY A 124 16.78 -4.18 20.83
N THR A 125 15.59 -4.62 20.40
CA THR A 125 14.38 -3.79 20.38
C THR A 125 13.85 -3.46 21.78
N ASP A 126 14.08 -4.35 22.74
CA ASP A 126 13.88 -4.14 24.18
C ASP A 126 14.57 -2.86 24.68
N THR A 127 15.85 -2.66 24.30
CA THR A 127 16.62 -1.48 24.68
C THR A 127 16.04 -0.19 24.10
N VAL A 128 15.40 -0.28 22.92
CA VAL A 128 14.72 0.87 22.29
C VAL A 128 13.44 1.22 23.06
N PHE A 129 12.63 0.23 23.41
CA PHE A 129 11.42 0.43 24.21
C PHE A 129 11.72 0.97 25.60
N GLU A 130 12.74 0.43 26.28
CA GLU A 130 13.24 0.94 27.56
C GLU A 130 13.68 2.41 27.46
N ALA A 131 14.45 2.77 26.43
CA ALA A 131 14.88 4.14 26.20
C ALA A 131 13.71 5.10 25.92
N ALA A 132 12.66 4.60 25.28
CA ALA A 132 11.43 5.34 24.98
C ALA A 132 10.45 5.41 26.17
N GLY A 133 10.68 4.61 27.22
CA GLY A 133 9.75 4.45 28.33
C GLY A 133 8.40 3.89 27.87
N ILE A 134 8.44 2.90 26.96
CA ILE A 134 7.29 2.15 26.47
C ILE A 134 7.41 0.74 27.06
N ASP A 135 6.34 0.28 27.71
CA ASP A 135 6.19 -1.11 28.10
C ASP A 135 5.23 -1.78 27.09
N PRO A 136 5.74 -2.54 26.10
CA PRO A 136 4.91 -3.15 25.07
C PRO A 136 4.00 -4.28 25.61
N ASP A 137 4.29 -4.81 26.81
CA ASP A 137 3.50 -5.86 27.46
C ASP A 137 2.40 -5.31 28.37
N GLU A 138 2.34 -3.98 28.58
CA GLU A 138 1.34 -3.34 29.44
C GLU A 138 0.03 -3.13 28.67
N GLU A 139 -1.01 -3.90 29.01
CA GLU A 139 -2.37 -3.67 28.50
C GLU A 139 -2.86 -2.30 28.97
N THR A 140 -3.02 -1.35 28.04
CA THR A 140 -3.47 0.01 28.32
C THR A 140 -4.83 -0.01 29.01
N ALA A 141 -4.82 0.11 30.34
CA ALA A 141 -6.03 0.29 31.13
C ALA A 141 -6.62 1.67 30.83
N GLU A 142 -7.63 1.71 29.96
CA GLU A 142 -8.43 2.90 29.77
C GLU A 142 -9.00 3.37 31.12
N SER A 143 -8.71 4.62 31.43
CA SER A 143 -9.19 5.36 32.59
C SER A 143 -10.73 5.33 32.66
N LYS A 144 -11.28 4.42 33.45
CA LYS A 144 -12.63 4.56 34.01
C LYS A 144 -12.62 5.73 35.01
N THR A 145 -13.03 6.91 34.55
CA THR A 145 -13.57 7.91 35.48
C THR A 145 -15.06 7.63 35.64
N GLU A 146 -15.40 7.00 36.76
CA GLU A 146 -16.77 6.71 37.18
C GLU A 146 -17.58 8.00 37.37
N ALA A 147 -18.79 7.99 36.83
CA ALA A 147 -19.85 8.90 37.20
C ALA A 147 -20.32 8.58 38.63
N SER A 148 -20.19 9.54 39.54
CA SER A 148 -20.89 9.52 40.83
C SER A 148 -22.19 10.31 40.70
N SER A 149 -23.30 9.60 40.52
CA SER A 149 -24.66 10.12 40.68
C SER A 149 -25.09 9.98 42.14
N GLU A 150 -25.30 11.10 42.83
CA GLU A 150 -26.06 11.11 44.08
C GLU A 150 -27.54 11.40 43.79
N ALA A 151 -28.37 10.55 44.39
CA ALA A 151 -29.82 10.58 44.32
C ALA A 151 -30.42 11.79 45.05
N SER A 152 -31.57 12.28 44.56
CA SER A 152 -32.58 12.86 45.43
C SER A 152 -33.97 12.45 44.97
N ASN A 153 -34.68 11.83 45.91
CA ASN A 153 -36.00 11.26 45.82
C ASN A 153 -37.02 12.32 46.27
N ALA A 154 -38.08 12.57 45.51
CA ALA A 154 -39.28 13.21 46.03
C ALA A 154 -40.50 12.84 45.18
N GLN A 155 -41.42 12.15 45.84
CA GLN A 155 -42.69 11.63 45.37
C GLN A 155 -43.79 12.64 45.71
N THR A 156 -44.61 13.06 44.74
CA THR A 156 -46.00 13.49 44.99
C THR A 156 -46.82 13.48 43.69
N GLU A 157 -47.84 12.63 43.64
CA GLU A 157 -49.03 12.71 42.78
C GLU A 157 -50.19 13.26 43.65
N PRO A 158 -51.41 13.53 43.15
CA PRO A 158 -51.90 13.55 41.75
C PRO A 158 -52.72 14.81 41.42
N GLU A 159 -53.29 14.93 40.21
CA GLU A 159 -54.72 15.22 39.96
C GLU A 159 -55.03 15.67 38.50
N VAL A 160 -55.82 14.83 37.80
CA VAL A 160 -56.93 15.08 36.84
C VAL A 160 -56.71 15.74 35.45
N THR A 161 -57.12 14.95 34.45
CA THR A 161 -57.50 15.12 33.02
C THR A 161 -58.28 16.42 32.71
N PRO A 162 -58.13 17.04 31.52
CA PRO A 162 -58.86 16.61 30.32
C PRO A 162 -58.05 16.59 29.01
N GLU A 163 -58.43 15.69 28.08
CA GLU A 163 -58.09 15.78 26.65
C GLU A 163 -58.54 17.14 26.08
N PRO A 164 -57.81 17.67 25.08
CA PRO A 164 -58.47 17.81 23.79
C PRO A 164 -57.58 17.57 22.55
N GLU A 165 -58.24 17.02 21.53
CA GLU A 165 -58.21 17.49 20.14
C GLU A 165 -56.99 17.17 19.24
N VAL A 166 -57.25 16.25 18.31
CA VAL A 166 -56.42 15.89 17.14
C VAL A 166 -56.08 17.15 16.34
N THR A 167 -54.84 17.61 16.46
CA THR A 167 -54.27 18.62 15.57
C THR A 167 -53.34 17.94 14.57
N VAL A 168 -53.70 18.00 13.30
CA VAL A 168 -52.88 17.52 12.18
C VAL A 168 -51.57 18.33 12.17
N THR A 169 -50.47 17.68 12.51
CA THR A 169 -49.12 18.26 12.43
C THR A 169 -48.62 18.07 10.99
N PRO A 170 -48.20 19.12 10.27
CA PRO A 170 -47.52 18.93 9.00
C PRO A 170 -46.19 18.20 9.26
N GLU A 171 -45.88 17.25 8.40
CA GLU A 171 -44.63 16.49 8.34
C GLU A 171 -43.42 17.43 8.54
N PRO A 172 -42.43 17.09 9.38
CA PRO A 172 -41.24 17.92 9.53
C PRO A 172 -40.50 17.89 8.19
N THR A 173 -40.47 19.02 7.51
CA THR A 173 -39.52 19.29 6.43
C THR A 173 -38.14 18.88 6.93
N ALA A 174 -37.54 17.89 6.29
CA ALA A 174 -36.17 17.46 6.58
C ALA A 174 -35.27 18.70 6.57
N GLU A 175 -34.67 19.01 7.71
CA GLU A 175 -33.58 19.97 7.76
C GLU A 175 -32.48 19.47 6.82
N PRO A 176 -31.86 20.33 6.00
CA PRO A 176 -30.75 19.93 5.16
C PRO A 176 -29.63 19.42 6.07
N THR A 177 -29.32 18.12 5.93
CA THR A 177 -28.13 17.52 6.54
C THR A 177 -26.92 18.38 6.19
N PRO A 178 -26.08 18.77 7.17
CA PRO A 178 -24.89 19.56 6.89
C PRO A 178 -24.05 18.88 5.82
N GLU A 179 -23.79 19.57 4.72
CA GLU A 179 -22.89 19.10 3.66
C GLU A 179 -21.52 18.80 4.30
N ALA A 180 -21.08 17.55 4.21
CA ALA A 180 -19.80 17.12 4.76
C ALA A 180 -18.68 17.90 4.08
N THR A 181 -18.18 18.93 4.77
CA THR A 181 -17.06 19.74 4.30
C THR A 181 -15.82 19.20 4.99
N TYR A 182 -15.01 18.42 4.28
CA TYR A 182 -13.77 17.89 4.82
C TYR A 182 -12.75 19.01 5.06
N THR A 183 -12.04 18.93 6.18
CA THR A 183 -10.85 19.76 6.44
C THR A 183 -9.63 18.87 6.27
N LEU A 184 -8.66 19.31 5.45
CA LEU A 184 -7.42 18.56 5.24
C LEU A 184 -6.39 18.88 6.33
N VAL A 185 -5.68 17.86 6.78
CA VAL A 185 -4.57 17.95 7.73
C VAL A 185 -3.34 17.24 7.17
N ASP A 186 -2.14 17.71 7.53
CA ASP A 186 -0.91 17.06 7.12
C ASP A 186 -0.82 15.66 7.76
N TYR A 187 -0.60 14.66 6.92
CA TYR A 187 -0.44 13.26 7.27
C TYR A 187 0.95 12.79 6.83
N ASP A 188 1.65 12.13 7.75
CA ASP A 188 2.97 11.56 7.53
C ASP A 188 2.87 10.04 7.69
N GLY A 189 2.93 9.34 6.56
CA GLY A 189 2.87 7.88 6.49
C GLY A 189 4.25 7.22 6.53
N GLY A 190 5.28 7.94 7.00
CA GLY A 190 6.66 7.46 7.11
C GLY A 190 7.42 7.48 5.79
N VAL A 191 6.95 6.73 4.78
CA VAL A 191 7.57 6.69 3.45
C VAL A 191 6.94 7.68 2.46
N PHE A 192 5.83 8.31 2.83
CA PHE A 192 5.12 9.31 2.05
C PHE A 192 4.48 10.36 2.96
N THR A 193 4.15 11.51 2.39
CA THR A 193 3.31 12.54 3.01
C THR A 193 2.10 12.84 2.15
N MET A 194 1.00 13.26 2.76
CA MET A 194 -0.17 13.80 2.05
C MET A 194 -0.99 14.70 2.96
N GLN A 195 -1.88 15.50 2.39
CA GLN A 195 -2.97 16.15 3.09
C GLN A 195 -4.16 15.19 3.12
N LEU A 196 -4.46 14.62 4.28
CA LEU A 196 -5.57 13.67 4.46
C LEU A 196 -6.77 14.40 5.10
N PRO A 197 -8.01 14.12 4.70
CA PRO A 197 -9.17 14.61 5.44
C PRO A 197 -9.10 14.21 6.92
N GLN A 198 -9.38 15.16 7.80
CA GLN A 198 -9.29 14.96 9.24
C GLN A 198 -10.20 13.81 9.69
N GLY A 199 -9.64 12.88 10.46
CA GLY A 199 -10.38 11.74 11.03
C GLY A 199 -10.60 10.58 10.06
N TRP A 200 -10.06 10.63 8.84
CA TRP A 200 -10.11 9.49 7.92
C TRP A 200 -9.20 8.35 8.35
N GLN A 201 -9.61 7.13 8.00
CA GLN A 201 -8.77 5.94 8.10
C GLN A 201 -7.96 5.78 6.82
N ILE A 202 -6.77 5.19 6.94
CA ILE A 202 -5.88 4.90 5.82
C ILE A 202 -5.17 3.56 6.04
N ILE A 203 -5.09 2.75 4.99
CA ILE A 203 -4.29 1.54 4.94
C ILE A 203 -3.29 1.64 3.80
N THR A 204 -2.15 0.99 3.98
CA THR A 204 -1.07 0.94 3.00
C THR A 204 -0.70 -0.51 2.70
N GLY A 205 -0.19 -0.76 1.50
CA GLY A 205 0.22 -2.10 1.06
C GLY A 205 1.23 -2.03 -0.06
N GLY A 206 1.91 -3.15 -0.31
CA GLY A 206 2.94 -3.21 -1.34
C GLY A 206 4.18 -2.36 -1.03
N GLU A 207 5.12 -2.35 -1.97
CA GLU A 207 6.44 -1.72 -1.82
C GLU A 207 6.90 -1.15 -3.17
N TYR A 208 7.73 -0.13 -3.11
CA TYR A 208 8.33 0.57 -4.24
C TYR A 208 7.29 0.92 -5.31
N ALA A 209 7.46 0.42 -6.53
CA ALA A 209 6.53 0.66 -7.62
C ALA A 209 5.13 0.10 -7.34
N GLY A 210 5.01 -0.98 -6.55
CA GLY A 210 3.72 -1.56 -6.14
C GLY A 210 3.09 -0.93 -4.91
N TYR A 211 3.67 0.15 -4.35
CA TYR A 211 3.13 0.77 -3.15
C TYR A 211 1.72 1.32 -3.39
N SER A 212 0.84 1.05 -2.44
CA SER A 212 -0.59 1.25 -2.54
C SER A 212 -1.13 1.88 -1.26
N ILE A 213 -2.10 2.78 -1.40
CA ILE A 213 -2.86 3.36 -0.30
C ILE A 213 -4.36 3.30 -0.61
N ARG A 214 -5.16 3.12 0.44
CA ARG A 214 -6.60 3.35 0.41
C ARG A 214 -6.98 4.10 1.69
N ALA A 215 -7.72 5.19 1.56
CA ALA A 215 -8.21 5.97 2.68
C ALA A 215 -9.70 6.25 2.54
N TRP A 216 -10.42 6.27 3.65
CA TRP A 216 -11.88 6.43 3.66
C TRP A 216 -12.37 7.18 4.90
N ASP A 217 -13.58 7.73 4.79
CA ASP A 217 -14.30 8.28 5.93
C ASP A 217 -14.88 7.13 6.78
N PRO A 218 -14.47 6.94 8.05
CA PRO A 218 -15.01 5.86 8.87
C PRO A 218 -16.51 5.99 9.15
N ASN A 219 -17.10 7.19 9.01
CA ASN A 219 -18.54 7.41 9.19
C ASN A 219 -19.34 7.19 7.89
N ASP A 220 -18.65 7.19 6.75
CA ASP A 220 -19.22 6.91 5.43
C ASP A 220 -18.17 6.23 4.53
N PRO A 221 -17.95 4.91 4.70
CA PRO A 221 -16.88 4.17 4.01
C PRO A 221 -17.00 4.17 2.47
N ASP A 222 -18.13 4.59 1.92
CA ASP A 222 -18.34 4.76 0.49
C ASP A 222 -17.65 6.02 -0.05
N VAL A 223 -17.28 6.97 0.83
CA VAL A 223 -16.43 8.11 0.50
C VAL A 223 -14.97 7.70 0.74
N GLN A 224 -14.23 7.49 -0.34
CA GLN A 224 -12.86 6.96 -0.27
C GLN A 224 -11.99 7.47 -1.42
N ILE A 225 -10.68 7.45 -1.17
CA ILE A 225 -9.63 7.72 -2.15
C ILE A 225 -8.61 6.58 -2.14
N PHE A 226 -7.97 6.35 -3.27
CA PHE A 226 -6.88 5.39 -3.34
C PHE A 226 -5.83 5.79 -4.38
N TYR A 227 -4.62 5.27 -4.18
CA TYR A 227 -3.55 5.25 -5.16
C TYR A 227 -2.94 3.85 -5.16
N TYR A 228 -2.83 3.24 -6.33
CA TYR A 228 -2.14 1.97 -6.54
C TYR A 228 -0.99 2.18 -7.52
N GLY A 229 0.25 2.02 -7.04
CA GLY A 229 1.44 2.28 -7.84
C GLY A 229 1.58 1.33 -9.02
N GLU A 230 1.55 0.03 -8.77
CA GLU A 230 1.53 -1.00 -9.80
C GLU A 230 0.60 -2.14 -9.36
N LEU A 231 -0.33 -2.49 -10.24
CA LEU A 231 -1.14 -3.70 -10.14
C LEU A 231 -0.70 -4.69 -11.21
N GLY A 232 -0.70 -5.96 -10.85
CA GLY A 232 -0.36 -7.07 -11.73
C GLY A 232 0.75 -7.96 -11.17
N PRO A 233 1.33 -8.83 -12.01
CA PRO A 233 1.03 -8.97 -13.45
C PRO A 233 -0.31 -9.68 -13.75
N TYR A 234 -0.84 -9.46 -14.95
CA TYR A 234 -2.06 -10.09 -15.47
C TYR A 234 -1.76 -10.92 -16.72
N PHE A 235 -2.46 -12.04 -16.88
CA PHE A 235 -2.53 -12.75 -18.16
C PHE A 235 -3.36 -11.96 -19.18
N LYS A 236 -3.02 -12.10 -20.46
CA LYS A 236 -3.72 -11.41 -21.56
C LYS A 236 -5.04 -12.06 -21.96
N SER A 237 -5.25 -13.32 -21.61
CA SER A 237 -6.49 -14.04 -21.88
C SER A 237 -6.66 -15.22 -20.92
N ALA A 238 -7.90 -15.69 -20.79
CA ALA A 238 -8.19 -16.90 -20.04
C ALA A 238 -7.51 -18.15 -20.64
N GLU A 239 -7.37 -18.20 -21.96
CA GLU A 239 -6.65 -19.27 -22.67
C GLU A 239 -5.16 -19.29 -22.28
N ALA A 240 -4.51 -18.13 -22.24
CA ALA A 240 -3.12 -18.00 -21.81
C ALA A 240 -2.92 -18.49 -20.37
N LYS A 241 -3.79 -18.06 -19.45
CA LYS A 241 -3.79 -18.51 -18.06
C LYS A 241 -3.96 -20.03 -17.97
N ALA A 242 -4.94 -20.60 -18.66
CA ALA A 242 -5.22 -22.04 -18.65
C ALA A 242 -4.04 -22.86 -19.21
N GLN A 243 -3.43 -22.40 -20.31
CA GLN A 243 -2.27 -23.06 -20.88
C GLN A 243 -1.07 -22.99 -19.93
N TYR A 244 -0.80 -21.83 -19.34
CA TYR A 244 0.24 -21.67 -18.33
C TYR A 244 0.04 -22.64 -17.15
N GLN A 245 -1.17 -22.69 -16.59
CA GLN A 245 -1.53 -23.60 -15.51
C GLN A 245 -1.32 -25.08 -15.87
N SER A 246 -1.56 -25.48 -17.13
CA SER A 246 -1.34 -26.86 -17.59
C SER A 246 0.13 -27.28 -17.64
N MET A 247 1.04 -26.31 -17.81
CA MET A 247 2.48 -26.52 -17.89
C MET A 247 3.18 -26.28 -16.54
N SER A 248 2.49 -25.59 -15.62
CA SER A 248 3.04 -25.22 -14.33
C SER A 248 3.10 -26.41 -13.36
N THR A 249 4.12 -26.40 -12.50
CA THR A 249 4.34 -27.41 -11.46
C THR A 249 3.68 -26.99 -10.14
N SER A 250 3.56 -27.91 -9.17
CA SER A 250 2.93 -27.62 -7.87
C SER A 250 3.59 -26.44 -7.14
N ASN A 251 2.77 -25.53 -6.61
CA ASN A 251 3.11 -24.32 -5.82
C ASN A 251 3.68 -23.13 -6.60
N ASP A 252 3.34 -22.97 -7.88
CA ASP A 252 3.68 -21.77 -8.64
C ASP A 252 2.67 -20.63 -8.39
N PRO A 253 3.07 -19.51 -7.74
CA PRO A 253 2.15 -18.42 -7.43
C PRO A 253 1.61 -17.71 -8.69
N LEU A 254 2.29 -17.83 -9.84
CA LEU A 254 1.84 -17.21 -11.08
C LEU A 254 0.54 -17.83 -11.60
N THR A 255 0.19 -19.04 -11.15
CA THR A 255 -1.07 -19.71 -11.49
C THR A 255 -2.31 -19.03 -10.91
N TYR A 256 -2.15 -18.23 -9.84
CA TYR A 256 -3.24 -17.47 -9.22
C TYR A 256 -3.53 -16.15 -9.96
N LEU A 257 -2.56 -15.62 -10.71
CA LEU A 257 -2.65 -14.29 -11.31
C LEU A 257 -3.92 -14.10 -12.17
N PRO A 258 -4.54 -12.93 -12.10
CA PRO A 258 -5.79 -12.64 -12.81
C PRO A 258 -5.57 -12.45 -14.32
N VAL A 259 -6.68 -12.31 -15.05
CA VAL A 259 -6.68 -12.02 -16.48
C VAL A 259 -7.13 -10.59 -16.67
N LEU A 260 -6.38 -9.81 -17.45
CA LEU A 260 -6.80 -8.51 -17.93
C LEU A 260 -6.90 -8.61 -19.44
N GLU A 261 -8.05 -9.07 -19.95
CA GLU A 261 -8.23 -9.33 -21.39
C GLU A 261 -8.44 -8.04 -22.19
N ASP A 262 -9.25 -7.13 -21.64
CA ASP A 262 -9.42 -5.76 -22.14
C ASP A 262 -8.35 -4.85 -21.53
N PRO A 263 -7.33 -4.40 -22.30
CA PRO A 263 -6.20 -3.66 -21.78
C PRO A 263 -6.52 -2.16 -21.62
N THR A 264 -7.64 -1.85 -20.96
CA THR A 264 -8.12 -0.50 -20.66
C THR A 264 -8.15 -0.27 -19.16
N LEU A 265 -8.17 1.01 -18.73
CA LEU A 265 -8.36 1.35 -17.33
C LEU A 265 -9.68 0.75 -16.79
N ALA A 266 -10.75 0.82 -17.58
CA ALA A 266 -12.03 0.23 -17.21
C ALA A 266 -11.95 -1.30 -17.05
N GLY A 267 -11.25 -1.98 -17.95
CA GLY A 267 -10.95 -3.41 -17.84
C GLY A 267 -10.21 -3.76 -16.55
N CYS A 268 -9.21 -2.96 -16.18
CA CYS A 268 -8.45 -3.14 -14.94
C CYS A 268 -9.33 -2.96 -13.70
N LEU A 269 -10.14 -1.89 -13.65
CA LEU A 269 -11.03 -1.62 -12.52
C LEU A 269 -12.11 -2.68 -12.35
N ASN A 270 -12.61 -3.26 -13.45
CA ASN A 270 -13.53 -4.40 -13.41
C ASN A 270 -12.87 -5.70 -12.92
N ALA A 271 -11.55 -5.83 -13.07
CA ALA A 271 -10.78 -7.01 -12.64
C ALA A 271 -10.25 -6.89 -11.20
N MET A 272 -10.65 -5.87 -10.43
CA MET A 272 -10.11 -5.63 -9.08
C MET A 272 -10.45 -6.74 -8.07
N ASP A 273 -11.63 -7.37 -8.19
CA ASP A 273 -11.99 -8.50 -7.33
C ASP A 273 -11.10 -9.74 -7.65
N ASP A 274 -10.89 -10.05 -8.93
CA ASP A 274 -9.97 -11.12 -9.34
C ASP A 274 -8.52 -10.81 -8.91
N TYR A 275 -8.12 -9.53 -8.92
CA TYR A 275 -6.82 -9.11 -8.43
C TYR A 275 -6.69 -9.24 -6.91
N GLN A 276 -7.72 -8.87 -6.15
CA GLN A 276 -7.75 -9.09 -4.70
C GLN A 276 -7.59 -10.57 -4.36
N ASP A 277 -8.35 -11.46 -5.01
CA ASP A 277 -8.27 -12.90 -4.78
C ASP A 277 -6.87 -13.45 -5.08
N ALA A 278 -6.24 -12.98 -6.15
CA ALA A 278 -4.87 -13.35 -6.49
C ALA A 278 -3.85 -12.79 -5.50
N TYR A 279 -4.03 -11.53 -5.06
CA TYR A 279 -3.17 -10.89 -4.06
C TYR A 279 -3.20 -11.67 -2.75
N ASP A 280 -4.39 -12.00 -2.25
CA ASP A 280 -4.57 -12.77 -1.01
C ASP A 280 -4.00 -14.20 -1.11
N GLY A 281 -4.01 -14.78 -2.31
CA GLY A 281 -3.45 -16.10 -2.58
C GLY A 281 -1.92 -16.14 -2.66
N ILE A 282 -1.29 -15.01 -3.01
CA ILE A 282 0.16 -14.91 -3.24
C ILE A 282 0.88 -14.24 -2.07
N MET A 283 0.30 -13.17 -1.53
CA MET A 283 0.91 -12.30 -0.55
C MET A 283 0.43 -12.66 0.86
N PRO A 284 1.35 -12.76 1.85
CA PRO A 284 0.97 -13.07 3.23
C PRO A 284 0.37 -11.87 3.98
N GLN A 285 0.41 -10.66 3.40
CA GLN A 285 -0.12 -9.42 3.97
C GLN A 285 -1.54 -9.14 3.49
N SER A 286 -2.38 -8.61 4.37
CA SER A 286 -3.71 -8.19 4.00
C SER A 286 -3.69 -6.73 3.53
N PHE A 287 -4.08 -6.48 2.29
CA PHE A 287 -4.42 -5.15 1.80
C PHE A 287 -5.78 -5.23 1.12
N ALA A 288 -6.72 -4.38 1.52
CA ALA A 288 -8.07 -4.37 0.99
C ALA A 288 -8.20 -3.30 -0.10
N PHE A 289 -8.13 -3.72 -1.37
CA PHE A 289 -8.39 -2.84 -2.50
C PHE A 289 -9.85 -2.34 -2.49
N ALA A 290 -10.07 -1.17 -3.06
CA ALA A 290 -11.40 -0.60 -3.21
C ALA A 290 -12.31 -1.54 -4.01
N LYS A 291 -13.48 -1.86 -3.45
CA LYS A 291 -14.51 -2.65 -4.14
C LYS A 291 -15.22 -1.79 -5.18
N ILE A 292 -15.10 -2.20 -6.44
CA ILE A 292 -15.70 -1.53 -7.60
C ILE A 292 -16.52 -2.58 -8.34
N GLN A 293 -17.84 -2.54 -8.18
CA GLN A 293 -18.76 -3.52 -8.77
C GLN A 293 -19.74 -2.86 -9.72
N ASN A 294 -20.25 -3.61 -10.70
CA ASN A 294 -21.26 -3.15 -11.66
C ASN A 294 -20.91 -1.80 -12.33
N MET A 295 -19.62 -1.55 -12.58
CA MET A 295 -19.16 -0.26 -13.06
C MET A 295 -19.64 0.01 -14.49
N THR A 296 -20.12 1.23 -14.73
CA THR A 296 -20.46 1.73 -16.07
C THR A 296 -19.71 3.03 -16.34
N VAL A 297 -18.88 3.05 -17.39
CA VAL A 297 -18.16 4.25 -17.81
C VAL A 297 -19.15 5.28 -18.36
N LEU A 298 -19.16 6.47 -17.76
CA LEU A 298 -19.99 7.61 -18.14
C LEU A 298 -19.24 8.56 -19.10
N SER A 299 -17.94 8.74 -18.84
CA SER A 299 -17.05 9.54 -19.69
C SER A 299 -15.62 9.00 -19.59
N GLU A 300 -14.87 9.13 -20.68
CA GLU A 300 -13.47 8.72 -20.76
C GLU A 300 -12.70 9.78 -21.56
N THR A 301 -11.56 10.20 -21.02
CA THR A 301 -10.64 11.14 -21.65
C THR A 301 -9.25 10.53 -21.71
N PRO A 302 -8.65 10.36 -22.90
CA PRO A 302 -7.27 9.92 -23.02
C PRO A 302 -6.32 10.91 -22.35
N ILE A 303 -5.30 10.40 -21.67
CA ILE A 303 -4.24 11.20 -21.06
C ILE A 303 -2.88 10.83 -21.67
N THR A 304 -1.84 11.53 -21.25
CA THR A 304 -0.46 11.19 -21.62
C THR A 304 0.42 11.38 -20.40
N THR A 305 1.01 10.30 -19.92
CA THR A 305 1.92 10.32 -18.77
C THR A 305 3.37 10.07 -19.23
N PRO A 306 4.37 10.19 -18.34
CA PRO A 306 5.73 9.74 -18.65
C PRO A 306 5.83 8.25 -19.04
N LEU A 307 4.81 7.43 -18.77
CA LEU A 307 4.74 6.02 -19.14
C LEU A 307 4.20 5.78 -20.56
N ALA A 308 3.77 6.82 -21.29
CA ALA A 308 3.12 6.69 -22.59
C ALA A 308 3.89 5.84 -23.63
N SER A 309 5.23 5.79 -23.56
CA SER A 309 6.03 4.95 -24.47
C SER A 309 5.94 3.44 -24.20
N TYR A 310 5.44 3.06 -23.02
CA TYR A 310 5.28 1.69 -22.55
C TYR A 310 3.81 1.32 -22.36
N ALA A 311 2.93 2.31 -22.27
CA ALA A 311 1.50 2.12 -22.09
C ALA A 311 0.82 1.60 -23.37
N VAL A 312 -0.09 0.64 -23.19
CA VAL A 312 -1.04 0.21 -24.21
C VAL A 312 -2.31 1.05 -24.18
N SER A 313 -2.67 1.61 -23.03
CA SER A 313 -3.71 2.62 -22.88
C SER A 313 -3.45 3.50 -21.66
N GLU A 314 -3.92 4.75 -21.71
CA GLU A 314 -3.93 5.67 -20.56
C GLU A 314 -5.19 6.52 -20.63
N ALA A 315 -5.92 6.61 -19.53
CA ALA A 315 -7.18 7.35 -19.50
C ALA A 315 -7.50 7.92 -18.12
N SER A 316 -8.32 8.96 -18.13
CA SER A 316 -9.11 9.40 -16.98
C SER A 316 -10.57 9.07 -17.27
N ILE A 317 -11.25 8.40 -16.35
CA ILE A 317 -12.64 7.96 -16.50
C ILE A 317 -13.52 8.51 -15.38
N LEU A 318 -14.75 8.84 -15.73
CA LEU A 318 -15.86 9.04 -14.80
C LEU A 318 -16.81 7.86 -14.98
N ALA A 319 -17.21 7.21 -13.90
CA ALA A 319 -18.05 6.02 -13.93
C ALA A 319 -19.10 6.02 -12.82
N SER A 320 -20.23 5.35 -13.04
CA SER A 320 -21.08 4.89 -11.94
C SER A 320 -20.64 3.49 -11.51
N LEU A 321 -20.81 3.15 -10.24
CA LEU A 321 -20.44 1.86 -9.66
C LEU A 321 -21.26 1.54 -8.41
N THR A 322 -21.17 0.29 -7.97
CA THR A 322 -21.64 -0.18 -6.66
C THR A 322 -20.44 -0.39 -5.74
N SER A 323 -20.49 0.20 -4.55
CA SER A 323 -19.45 0.07 -3.53
C SER A 323 -19.59 -1.20 -2.70
N GLU A 324 -18.67 -1.41 -1.76
CA GLU A 324 -18.68 -2.53 -0.81
C GLU A 324 -19.96 -2.62 0.03
N THR A 325 -20.56 -1.49 0.39
CA THR A 325 -21.80 -1.44 1.18
C THR A 325 -23.05 -1.72 0.35
N GLY A 326 -22.91 -1.81 -0.99
CA GLY A 326 -24.02 -1.87 -1.94
C GLY A 326 -24.56 -0.51 -2.37
N ALA A 327 -23.94 0.61 -1.97
CA ALA A 327 -24.39 1.94 -2.34
C ALA A 327 -24.08 2.27 -3.81
N ALA A 328 -24.98 3.03 -4.45
CA ALA A 328 -24.74 3.62 -5.76
C ALA A 328 -23.77 4.80 -5.61
N CYS A 329 -22.62 4.70 -6.28
CA CYS A 329 -21.54 5.66 -6.20
C CYS A 329 -21.14 6.18 -7.58
N THR A 330 -20.60 7.40 -7.58
CA THR A 330 -19.82 7.92 -8.70
C THR A 330 -18.34 7.75 -8.37
N GLY A 331 -17.57 7.32 -9.36
CA GLY A 331 -16.13 7.20 -9.28
C GLY A 331 -15.43 8.02 -10.35
N MET A 332 -14.31 8.64 -10.00
CA MET A 332 -13.36 9.19 -10.96
C MET A 332 -12.02 8.48 -10.80
N PHE A 333 -11.47 8.00 -11.90
CA PHE A 333 -10.27 7.17 -11.91
C PHE A 333 -9.30 7.64 -12.98
N GLU A 334 -8.02 7.51 -12.73
CA GLU A 334 -6.97 7.81 -13.70
C GLU A 334 -5.88 6.75 -13.62
N GLY A 335 -5.31 6.34 -14.75
CA GLY A 335 -4.24 5.35 -14.75
C GLY A 335 -3.75 4.92 -16.13
N SER A 336 -2.65 4.17 -16.11
CA SER A 336 -1.98 3.64 -17.30
C SER A 336 -2.01 2.11 -17.30
N ILE A 337 -2.36 1.50 -18.43
CA ILE A 337 -2.20 0.05 -18.64
C ILE A 337 -0.94 -0.18 -19.45
N LEU A 338 -0.11 -1.11 -18.97
CA LEU A 338 1.20 -1.45 -19.54
C LEU A 338 1.17 -2.88 -20.10
N ASP A 339 2.04 -3.16 -21.07
CA ASP A 339 2.33 -4.52 -21.53
C ASP A 339 3.83 -4.68 -21.75
N ALA A 340 4.45 -5.56 -20.95
CA ALA A 340 5.89 -5.85 -21.00
C ALA A 340 6.31 -6.76 -22.17
N GLY A 341 5.41 -7.08 -23.10
CA GLY A 341 5.67 -7.98 -24.23
C GLY A 341 5.14 -9.38 -23.98
N GLY A 342 5.64 -10.38 -24.68
CA GLY A 342 5.06 -11.73 -24.60
C GLY A 342 5.98 -12.82 -25.12
N TYR A 343 5.60 -14.05 -24.81
CA TYR A 343 6.25 -15.26 -25.28
C TYR A 343 5.20 -16.30 -25.61
N GLU A 344 5.18 -16.71 -26.88
CA GLU A 344 4.19 -17.65 -27.38
C GLU A 344 4.67 -19.10 -27.25
N ILE A 345 3.78 -19.95 -26.74
CA ILE A 345 3.90 -21.41 -26.81
C ILE A 345 2.71 -21.92 -27.62
N ASN A 346 3.00 -22.63 -28.72
CA ASN A 346 1.97 -23.16 -29.63
C ASN A 346 0.97 -22.11 -30.14
N GLY A 347 1.41 -20.86 -30.29
CA GLY A 347 0.58 -19.75 -30.79
C GLY A 347 -0.26 -19.03 -29.72
N VAL A 348 -0.08 -19.36 -28.44
CA VAL A 348 -0.71 -18.68 -27.30
C VAL A 348 0.37 -17.94 -26.51
N ASP A 349 0.21 -16.63 -26.31
CA ASP A 349 1.08 -15.84 -25.43
C ASP A 349 0.81 -16.19 -23.96
N VAL A 350 1.67 -17.03 -23.38
CA VAL A 350 1.49 -17.55 -22.02
C VAL A 350 2.15 -16.68 -20.95
N THR A 351 2.63 -15.48 -21.32
CA THR A 351 3.33 -14.60 -20.39
C THR A 351 2.34 -13.69 -19.67
N PRO A 352 2.27 -13.70 -18.32
CA PRO A 352 1.55 -12.68 -17.58
C PRO A 352 2.39 -11.38 -17.59
N SER A 353 2.12 -10.50 -18.55
CA SER A 353 2.92 -9.28 -18.81
C SER A 353 2.13 -7.98 -18.76
N ARG A 354 0.80 -8.06 -18.63
CA ARG A 354 -0.02 -6.87 -18.48
C ARG A 354 0.11 -6.36 -17.05
N GLY A 355 0.10 -5.05 -16.90
CA GLY A 355 0.10 -4.39 -15.60
C GLY A 355 -0.70 -3.11 -15.67
N ALA A 356 -1.08 -2.58 -14.52
CA ALA A 356 -1.66 -1.26 -14.38
C ALA A 356 -0.70 -0.43 -13.52
N ALA A 357 -0.50 0.83 -13.86
CA ALA A 357 0.43 1.71 -13.16
C ALA A 357 -0.22 3.06 -12.85
N ASN A 358 0.11 3.58 -11.66
CA ASN A 358 -0.37 4.85 -11.12
C ASN A 358 -1.90 4.98 -11.21
N ILE A 359 -2.62 4.01 -10.64
CA ILE A 359 -4.07 4.02 -10.61
C ILE A 359 -4.54 4.88 -9.44
N PHE A 360 -5.10 6.03 -9.75
CA PHE A 360 -5.74 6.92 -8.78
C PHE A 360 -7.25 6.73 -8.83
N GLY A 361 -7.91 6.83 -7.69
CA GLY A 361 -9.37 6.75 -7.63
C GLY A 361 -9.98 7.57 -6.51
N ILE A 362 -11.12 8.17 -6.83
CA ILE A 362 -12.03 8.82 -5.88
C ILE A 362 -13.39 8.17 -6.05
N ILE A 363 -13.98 7.69 -4.96
CA ILE A 363 -15.33 7.12 -4.94
C ILE A 363 -16.12 7.85 -3.88
N ALA A 364 -17.37 8.20 -4.20
CA ALA A 364 -18.33 8.70 -3.23
C ALA A 364 -19.76 8.37 -3.68
N PRO A 365 -20.74 8.34 -2.76
CA PRO A 365 -22.15 8.21 -3.12
C PRO A 365 -22.56 9.27 -4.15
N GLU A 366 -23.42 8.90 -5.11
CA GLU A 366 -23.80 9.77 -6.25
C GLU A 366 -24.25 11.18 -5.80
N GLY A 367 -25.01 11.26 -4.71
CA GLY A 367 -25.51 12.52 -4.16
C GLY A 367 -24.48 13.39 -3.43
N LYS A 368 -23.26 12.88 -3.18
CA LYS A 368 -22.18 13.59 -2.49
C LYS A 368 -20.99 13.89 -3.40
N PHE A 369 -20.84 13.15 -4.50
CA PHE A 369 -19.64 13.14 -5.32
C PHE A 369 -19.18 14.53 -5.76
N GLU A 370 -20.07 15.34 -6.35
CA GLU A 370 -19.72 16.69 -6.83
C GLU A 370 -19.23 17.62 -5.71
N THR A 371 -19.76 17.44 -4.49
CA THR A 371 -19.39 18.25 -3.33
C THR A 371 -18.03 17.83 -2.77
N VAL A 372 -17.75 16.53 -2.68
CA VAL A 372 -16.54 16.01 -2.03
C VAL A 372 -15.36 15.86 -2.99
N ALA A 373 -15.60 15.63 -4.29
CA ALA A 373 -14.54 15.37 -5.27
C ALA A 373 -13.44 16.47 -5.27
N PRO A 374 -13.74 17.78 -5.26
CA PRO A 374 -12.68 18.81 -5.29
C PRO A 374 -11.68 18.71 -4.13
N ILE A 375 -12.16 18.49 -2.89
CA ILE A 375 -11.27 18.40 -1.71
C ILE A 375 -10.52 17.06 -1.69
N LEU A 376 -11.13 15.99 -2.21
CA LEU A 376 -10.48 14.68 -2.34
C LEU A 376 -9.42 14.64 -3.46
N ILE A 377 -9.62 15.39 -4.55
CA ILE A 377 -8.59 15.62 -5.56
C ILE A 377 -7.40 16.36 -4.93
N GLN A 378 -7.65 17.40 -4.14
CA GLN A 378 -6.58 18.10 -3.42
C GLN A 378 -5.80 17.15 -2.50
N SER A 379 -6.51 16.26 -1.79
CA SER A 379 -5.89 15.22 -0.97
C SER A 379 -4.99 14.30 -1.78
N LEU A 380 -5.50 13.66 -2.83
CA LEU A 380 -4.71 12.74 -3.67
C LEU A 380 -3.53 13.42 -4.35
N THR A 381 -3.69 14.64 -4.84
CA THR A 381 -2.63 15.38 -5.55
C THR A 381 -1.53 15.91 -4.62
N SER A 382 -1.75 15.89 -3.30
CA SER A 382 -0.73 16.21 -2.30
C SER A 382 0.13 15.01 -1.89
N PHE A 383 -0.22 13.80 -2.35
CA PHE A 383 0.55 12.58 -2.09
C PHE A 383 1.95 12.68 -2.69
N THR A 384 2.99 12.44 -1.88
CA THR A 384 4.38 12.48 -2.31
C THR A 384 5.20 11.49 -1.50
N PHE A 385 5.99 10.65 -2.18
CA PHE A 385 6.97 9.79 -1.53
C PHE A 385 8.16 10.61 -1.01
N THR A 386 8.74 10.15 0.10
CA THR A 386 10.00 10.69 0.63
C THR A 386 11.15 10.45 -0.36
N ASP A 387 12.12 11.35 -0.38
CA ASP A 387 13.31 11.21 -1.22
C ASP A 387 14.08 9.93 -0.85
N GLU A 388 14.15 9.60 0.44
CA GLU A 388 14.79 8.39 0.96
C GLU A 388 14.17 7.13 0.37
N TYR A 389 12.84 7.07 0.33
CA TYR A 389 12.11 5.92 -0.24
C TYR A 389 12.34 5.78 -1.75
N ILE A 390 12.34 6.90 -2.47
CA ILE A 390 12.64 6.93 -3.91
C ILE A 390 14.06 6.43 -4.18
N GLN A 391 15.04 6.88 -3.39
CA GLN A 391 16.43 6.45 -3.55
C GLN A 391 16.63 4.97 -3.24
N GLU A 392 15.93 4.43 -2.23
CA GLU A 392 15.96 3.00 -1.94
C GLU A 392 15.30 2.19 -3.06
N ALA A 393 14.18 2.65 -3.62
CA ALA A 393 13.55 2.02 -4.78
C ALA A 393 14.51 1.91 -5.98
N ILE A 394 15.23 3.00 -6.29
CA ILE A 394 16.22 3.04 -7.36
C ILE A 394 17.36 2.07 -7.08
N ARG A 395 17.85 2.00 -5.84
CA ARG A 395 18.93 1.09 -5.44
C ARG A 395 18.51 -0.37 -5.61
N GLN A 396 17.32 -0.74 -5.13
CA GLN A 396 16.77 -2.09 -5.29
C GLN A 396 16.64 -2.45 -6.77
N GLY A 397 16.11 -1.54 -7.59
CA GLY A 397 16.01 -1.74 -9.04
C GLY A 397 17.37 -1.95 -9.71
N ASN A 398 18.37 -1.13 -9.37
CA ASN A 398 19.72 -1.27 -9.92
C ASN A 398 20.39 -2.59 -9.51
N MET A 399 20.26 -2.99 -8.24
CA MET A 399 20.81 -4.24 -7.75
C MET A 399 20.21 -5.46 -8.48
N GLN A 400 18.90 -5.44 -8.75
CA GLN A 400 18.24 -6.48 -9.53
C GLN A 400 18.75 -6.53 -10.98
N ALA A 401 18.92 -5.37 -11.62
CA ALA A 401 19.43 -5.28 -12.98
C ALA A 401 20.89 -5.79 -13.09
N GLU A 402 21.75 -5.43 -12.12
CA GLU A 402 23.13 -5.92 -12.05
C GLU A 402 23.20 -7.44 -11.89
N ASN A 403 22.40 -8.01 -10.98
CA ASN A 403 22.31 -9.45 -10.79
C ASN A 403 21.88 -10.18 -12.07
N ALA A 404 20.87 -9.65 -12.78
CA ALA A 404 20.41 -10.22 -14.05
C ALA A 404 21.49 -10.16 -15.14
N ALA A 405 22.23 -9.05 -15.22
CA ALA A 405 23.35 -8.90 -16.15
C ALA A 405 24.48 -9.90 -15.83
N GLU A 406 24.80 -10.13 -14.56
CA GLU A 406 25.81 -11.12 -14.17
C GLU A 406 25.38 -12.56 -14.49
N VAL A 407 24.12 -12.92 -14.26
CA VAL A 407 23.57 -14.22 -14.68
C VAL A 407 23.70 -14.39 -16.20
N SER A 408 23.35 -13.36 -16.98
CA SER A 408 23.50 -13.39 -18.44
C SER A 408 24.95 -13.59 -18.87
N ARG A 409 25.89 -12.87 -18.24
CA ARG A 409 27.34 -13.05 -18.50
C ARG A 409 27.78 -14.49 -18.23
N ARG A 410 27.43 -15.06 -17.07
CA ARG A 410 27.78 -16.44 -16.71
C ARG A 410 27.20 -17.46 -17.68
N ASN A 411 25.95 -17.29 -18.12
CA ASN A 411 25.31 -18.17 -19.08
C ASN A 411 26.02 -18.10 -20.45
N ASN A 412 26.44 -16.91 -20.88
CA ASN A 412 27.21 -16.76 -22.11
C ASN A 412 28.57 -17.47 -22.03
N GLU A 413 29.30 -17.30 -20.91
CA GLU A 413 30.57 -18.00 -20.66
C GLU A 413 30.40 -19.53 -20.65
N MET A 414 29.31 -20.04 -20.06
CA MET A 414 28.97 -21.46 -20.11
C MET A 414 28.70 -21.92 -21.55
N MET A 415 27.89 -21.17 -22.30
CA MET A 415 27.54 -21.52 -23.69
C MET A 415 28.78 -21.55 -24.58
N GLU A 416 29.69 -20.59 -24.43
CA GLU A 416 30.98 -20.59 -25.13
C GLU A 416 31.81 -21.84 -24.80
N ARG A 417 31.83 -22.28 -23.53
CA ARG A 417 32.50 -23.52 -23.12
C ARG A 417 31.86 -24.74 -23.78
N VAL A 418 30.53 -24.86 -23.76
CA VAL A 418 29.80 -25.97 -24.40
C VAL A 418 30.07 -26.02 -25.90
N VAL A 419 30.08 -24.87 -26.57
CA VAL A 419 30.41 -24.78 -28.00
C VAL A 419 31.85 -25.25 -28.26
N ASN A 420 32.81 -24.87 -27.42
CA ASN A 420 34.19 -25.34 -27.55
C ASN A 420 34.31 -26.86 -27.31
N ASP A 421 33.67 -27.39 -26.27
CA ASP A 421 33.67 -28.83 -25.96
C ASP A 421 33.06 -29.64 -27.13
N PHE A 422 31.95 -29.15 -27.72
CA PHE A 422 31.36 -29.78 -28.90
C PHE A 422 32.26 -29.70 -30.14
N CYS A 423 32.94 -28.57 -30.35
CA CYS A 423 33.91 -28.43 -31.43
C CYS A 423 35.11 -29.36 -31.27
N GLU A 424 35.58 -29.59 -30.05
CA GLU A 424 36.65 -30.56 -29.77
C GLU A 424 36.17 -32.00 -29.95
N TYR A 425 34.96 -32.32 -29.51
CA TYR A 425 34.37 -33.65 -29.68
C TYR A 425 34.20 -34.04 -31.16
N ILE A 426 33.79 -33.11 -32.03
CA ILE A 426 33.63 -33.35 -33.48
C ILE A 426 34.98 -33.54 -34.20
N ARG A 427 36.09 -33.06 -33.60
CA ARG A 427 37.44 -33.19 -34.19
C ARG A 427 38.16 -34.50 -33.82
N GLN A 428 37.60 -35.29 -32.90
CA GLN A 428 38.03 -36.65 -32.58
C GLN A 428 37.31 -37.65 -33.50
#